data_AF-A0A2G2G599-F1
#
_entry.id   AF-A0A2G2G599-F1
#
_cell.length_a   1.000
_cell.length_b   1.000
_cell.length_c   1.000
_cell.angle_alpha   90.00
_cell.angle_beta   90.00
_cell.angle_gamma   90.00
#
_symmetry.space_group_name_H-M   'P 1'
#
loop_
_entity.id
_entity.type
_entity.pdbx_description
1 polymer ?
#
loop_
_entity_poly.entity_id
_entity_poly.type
_entity_poly.pdbx_seq_one_letter_code
_entity_poly.pdbx_strand_id
1 'polypeptide(L)'
;MSYFKKDKKMFLNFIETAKKHKKIGHLYDKKRRNKNLNKKVQKEYLDGLRVLKKQLQSIYKIVQASLTKIIKTNYVKTYYRLKRTHIDILHLDPRSVSAMKGFEKKLNKRKRITTQNKLAKTRADKQAYYNFLRSSKNLSGNWKGKSNTGESMTASMHGNILYLNYSSKKIITVFKGKYKISHNNLNFYIEHRKRTKADISHIKKVHFSRIYSIKKITENSLTIQYKDEIIRLQKQKD
;
A
#
# COMPACT_ATOMS: atom_id res chain seq x y z
N MET A 1 9.32 13.28 -24.16
CA MET A 1 8.01 12.71 -23.72
C MET A 1 6.83 13.04 -24.64
N SER A 2 6.93 14.01 -25.58
CA SER A 2 5.84 14.39 -26.51
C SER A 2 5.71 13.46 -27.74
N TYR A 3 6.82 12.91 -28.24
CA TYR A 3 6.84 11.99 -29.39
C TYR A 3 5.88 10.78 -29.25
N PHE A 4 5.80 10.18 -28.06
CA PHE A 4 4.94 9.02 -27.83
C PHE A 4 3.44 9.34 -27.66
N LYS A 5 3.05 10.60 -27.41
CA LYS A 5 1.62 10.98 -27.37
C LYS A 5 1.02 10.96 -28.78
N LYS A 6 1.79 11.43 -29.78
CA LYS A 6 1.42 11.34 -31.20
C LYS A 6 1.38 9.89 -31.67
N ASP A 7 2.42 9.09 -31.40
CA ASP A 7 2.44 7.65 -31.74
C ASP A 7 1.27 6.90 -31.10
N LYS A 8 0.94 7.18 -29.83
CA LYS A 8 -0.18 6.55 -29.13
C LYS A 8 -1.54 6.90 -29.73
N LYS A 9 -1.77 8.18 -30.06
CA LYS A 9 -3.04 8.62 -30.68
C LYS A 9 -3.19 8.01 -32.07
N MET A 10 -2.09 8.00 -32.84
CA MET A 10 -2.02 7.37 -34.15
C MET A 10 -2.27 5.86 -34.07
N PHE A 11 -1.68 5.18 -33.08
CA PHE A 11 -1.85 3.76 -32.84
C PHE A 11 -3.27 3.38 -32.41
N LEU A 12 -3.90 4.14 -31.50
CA LEU A 12 -5.31 3.94 -31.14
C LEU A 12 -6.24 4.21 -32.34
N ASN A 13 -5.92 5.20 -33.18
CA ASN A 13 -6.64 5.47 -34.42
C ASN A 13 -6.53 4.29 -35.40
N PHE A 14 -5.34 3.69 -35.56
CA PHE A 14 -5.18 2.48 -36.38
C PHE A 14 -5.99 1.29 -35.86
N ILE A 15 -6.14 1.16 -34.54
CA ILE A 15 -6.96 0.13 -33.90
C ILE A 15 -8.45 0.35 -34.19
N GLU A 16 -8.93 1.60 -34.08
CA GLU A 16 -10.32 1.95 -34.41
C GLU A 16 -10.60 1.78 -35.91
N THR A 17 -9.67 2.18 -36.76
CA THR A 17 -9.72 1.99 -38.22
C THR A 17 -9.79 0.51 -38.58
N ALA A 18 -8.98 -0.36 -37.95
CA ALA A 18 -9.08 -1.80 -38.15
C ALA A 18 -10.46 -2.36 -37.75
N LYS A 19 -11.06 -1.89 -36.64
CA LYS A 19 -12.42 -2.27 -36.24
C LYS A 19 -13.47 -1.83 -37.26
N LYS A 20 -13.35 -0.61 -37.81
CA LYS A 20 -14.23 -0.10 -38.87
C LYS A 20 -14.11 -0.94 -40.15
N HIS A 21 -12.89 -1.21 -40.61
CA HIS A 21 -12.65 -2.04 -41.80
C HIS A 21 -13.15 -3.48 -41.63
N LYS A 22 -13.09 -4.06 -40.42
CA LYS A 22 -13.68 -5.38 -40.13
C LYS A 22 -15.20 -5.38 -40.29
N LYS A 23 -15.90 -4.35 -39.80
CA LYS A 23 -17.36 -4.19 -39.97
C LYS A 23 -17.74 -4.04 -41.45
N ILE A 24 -17.00 -3.21 -42.20
CA ILE A 24 -17.20 -3.01 -43.64
C ILE A 24 -16.94 -4.31 -44.41
N GLY A 25 -15.86 -5.03 -44.07
CA GLY A 25 -15.54 -6.33 -44.67
C GLY A 25 -16.65 -7.37 -44.46
N HIS A 26 -17.28 -7.41 -43.29
CA HIS A 26 -18.41 -8.31 -43.04
C HIS A 26 -19.63 -7.97 -43.92
N LEU A 27 -19.90 -6.68 -44.12
CA LEU A 27 -20.95 -6.21 -45.02
C LEU A 27 -20.68 -6.62 -46.48
N TYR A 28 -19.43 -6.46 -46.94
CA TYR A 28 -19.03 -6.81 -48.31
C TYR A 28 -19.08 -8.32 -48.56
N ASP A 29 -18.68 -9.13 -47.58
CA ASP A 29 -18.79 -10.59 -47.67
C ASP A 29 -20.26 -11.05 -47.73
N LYS A 30 -21.15 -10.43 -46.95
CA LYS A 30 -22.60 -10.68 -47.02
C LYS A 30 -23.18 -10.30 -48.39
N LYS A 31 -22.78 -9.15 -48.95
CA LYS A 31 -23.26 -8.69 -50.27
C LYS A 31 -22.72 -9.55 -51.41
N ARG A 32 -21.43 -9.93 -51.41
CA ARG A 32 -20.83 -10.80 -52.44
C ARG A 32 -21.57 -12.13 -52.59
N ARG A 33 -22.05 -12.71 -51.49
CA ARG A 33 -22.75 -14.00 -51.47
C ARG A 33 -24.22 -13.93 -51.88
N ASN A 34 -24.76 -12.73 -52.12
CA ASN A 34 -26.15 -12.57 -52.54
C ASN A 34 -26.32 -12.95 -54.02
N LYS A 35 -27.00 -14.08 -54.27
CA LYS A 35 -27.26 -14.63 -55.61
C LYS A 35 -28.11 -13.69 -56.50
N ASN A 36 -28.84 -12.75 -55.91
CA ASN A 36 -29.69 -11.79 -56.63
C ASN A 36 -28.91 -10.61 -57.24
N LEU A 37 -27.61 -10.49 -56.95
CA LEU A 37 -26.75 -9.46 -57.55
C LEU A 37 -26.10 -9.98 -58.84
N ASN A 38 -25.93 -9.09 -59.82
CA ASN A 38 -25.17 -9.40 -61.03
C ASN A 38 -23.73 -9.81 -60.68
N LYS A 39 -23.18 -10.80 -61.40
CA LYS A 39 -21.79 -11.28 -61.29
C LYS A 39 -20.76 -10.15 -61.33
N LYS A 40 -20.97 -9.09 -62.11
CA LYS A 40 -20.08 -7.91 -62.17
C LYS A 40 -20.02 -7.17 -60.81
N VAL A 41 -21.17 -6.94 -60.20
CA VAL A 41 -21.31 -6.28 -58.89
C VAL A 41 -20.76 -7.16 -57.76
N GLN A 42 -20.97 -8.47 -57.82
CA GLN A 42 -20.35 -9.42 -56.88
C GLN A 42 -18.81 -9.40 -56.96
N LYS A 43 -18.25 -9.27 -58.17
CA LYS A 43 -16.80 -9.15 -58.38
C LYS A 43 -16.22 -7.87 -57.77
N GLU A 44 -16.93 -6.74 -57.89
CA GLU A 44 -16.53 -5.47 -57.24
C GLU A 44 -16.48 -5.60 -55.71
N TYR A 45 -17.45 -6.28 -55.09
CA TYR A 45 -17.41 -6.57 -53.66
C TYR A 45 -16.25 -7.51 -53.28
N LEU A 46 -15.92 -8.49 -54.12
CA LEU A 46 -14.75 -9.36 -53.92
C LEU A 46 -13.44 -8.58 -53.97
N ASP A 47 -13.28 -7.67 -54.92
CA ASP A 47 -12.09 -6.84 -55.04
C ASP A 47 -11.99 -5.81 -53.91
N GLY A 48 -13.12 -5.25 -53.46
CA GLY A 48 -13.19 -4.47 -52.23
C GLY A 48 -12.74 -5.23 -50.98
N LEU A 49 -13.11 -6.51 -50.85
CA LEU A 49 -12.60 -7.39 -49.77
C LEU A 49 -11.08 -7.58 -49.85
N ARG A 50 -10.50 -7.69 -51.05
CA ARG A 50 -9.05 -7.81 -51.26
C ARG A 50 -8.31 -6.54 -50.85
N VAL A 51 -8.86 -5.36 -51.18
CA VAL A 51 -8.30 -4.06 -50.77
C VAL A 51 -8.35 -3.91 -49.25
N LEU A 52 -9.50 -4.20 -48.64
CA LEU A 52 -9.66 -4.19 -47.18
C LEU A 52 -8.68 -5.14 -46.48
N LYS A 53 -8.43 -6.33 -47.06
CA LYS A 53 -7.44 -7.28 -46.54
C LYS A 53 -6.01 -6.71 -46.58
N LYS A 54 -5.61 -6.06 -47.68
CA LYS A 54 -4.29 -5.40 -47.79
C LYS A 54 -4.14 -4.25 -46.78
N GLN A 55 -5.17 -3.43 -46.61
CA GLN A 55 -5.19 -2.34 -45.62
C GLN A 55 -5.06 -2.89 -44.19
N LEU A 56 -5.80 -3.95 -43.86
CA LEU A 56 -5.69 -4.62 -42.56
C LEU A 56 -4.30 -5.22 -42.31
N GLN A 57 -3.65 -5.80 -43.34
CA GLN A 57 -2.27 -6.29 -43.25
C GLN A 57 -1.25 -5.18 -42.98
N SER A 58 -1.42 -4.00 -43.59
CA SER A 58 -0.56 -2.84 -43.32
C SER A 58 -0.71 -2.36 -41.87
N ILE A 59 -1.96 -2.23 -41.40
CA ILE A 59 -2.27 -1.86 -40.01
C ILE A 59 -1.67 -2.88 -39.03
N TYR A 60 -1.74 -4.16 -39.35
CA TYR A 60 -1.16 -5.23 -38.54
C TYR A 60 0.35 -5.08 -38.32
N LYS A 61 1.12 -4.81 -39.37
CA LYS A 61 2.58 -4.60 -39.26
C LYS A 61 2.91 -3.44 -38.31
N ILE A 62 2.17 -2.34 -38.42
CA ILE A 62 2.33 -1.18 -37.53
C ILE A 62 2.01 -1.57 -36.08
N VAL A 63 0.97 -2.38 -35.88
CA VAL A 63 0.54 -2.81 -34.54
C VAL A 63 1.57 -3.73 -33.88
N GLN A 64 2.14 -4.68 -34.62
CA GLN A 64 3.21 -5.55 -34.13
C GLN A 64 4.49 -4.81 -33.77
N ALA A 65 4.92 -3.87 -34.63
CA ALA A 65 6.09 -3.03 -34.36
C ALA A 65 5.89 -2.21 -33.08
N SER A 66 4.69 -1.64 -32.90
CA SER A 66 4.32 -0.88 -31.71
C SER A 66 4.29 -1.74 -30.44
N LEU A 67 3.73 -2.96 -30.50
CA LEU A 67 3.75 -3.91 -29.38
C LEU A 67 5.19 -4.25 -28.97
N THR A 68 6.05 -4.56 -29.95
CA THR A 68 7.46 -4.86 -29.71
C THR A 68 8.18 -3.69 -29.04
N LYS A 69 7.94 -2.45 -29.50
CA LYS A 69 8.49 -1.23 -28.89
C LYS A 69 8.01 -1.05 -27.45
N ILE A 70 6.74 -1.29 -27.16
CA ILE A 70 6.16 -1.18 -25.81
C ILE A 70 6.77 -2.21 -24.84
N ILE A 71 6.99 -3.44 -25.31
CA ILE A 71 7.62 -4.50 -24.52
C ILE A 71 9.09 -4.17 -24.25
N LYS A 72 9.85 -3.77 -25.29
CA LYS A 72 11.26 -3.38 -25.16
C LYS A 72 11.43 -2.19 -24.21
N THR A 73 10.57 -1.18 -24.29
CA THR A 73 10.62 0.02 -23.43
C THR A 73 9.92 -0.16 -22.08
N ASN A 74 9.37 -1.34 -21.77
CA ASN A 74 8.69 -1.66 -20.51
C ASN A 74 7.52 -0.71 -20.15
N TYR A 75 6.75 -0.27 -21.15
CA TYR A 75 5.64 0.67 -20.99
C TYR A 75 4.35 -0.02 -20.47
N VAL A 76 4.32 -0.35 -19.19
CA VAL A 76 3.25 -1.15 -18.54
C VAL A 76 1.84 -0.59 -18.74
N LYS A 77 1.64 0.73 -18.57
CA LYS A 77 0.32 1.37 -18.71
C LYS A 77 -0.23 1.26 -20.14
N THR A 78 0.64 1.38 -21.15
CA THR A 78 0.26 1.28 -22.56
C THR A 78 0.00 -0.18 -22.94
N TYR A 79 0.80 -1.11 -22.42
CA TYR A 79 0.57 -2.55 -22.58
C TYR A 79 -0.81 -3.00 -22.08
N TYR A 80 -1.23 -2.58 -20.87
CA TYR A 80 -2.55 -2.95 -20.35
C TYR A 80 -3.71 -2.33 -21.15
N ARG A 81 -3.54 -1.12 -21.68
CA ARG A 81 -4.52 -0.51 -22.58
C ARG A 81 -4.66 -1.32 -23.86
N LEU A 82 -3.55 -1.79 -24.41
CA LEU A 82 -3.55 -2.67 -25.58
C LEU A 82 -4.20 -4.02 -25.33
N LYS A 83 -3.89 -4.66 -24.20
CA LYS A 83 -4.51 -5.94 -23.85
C LYS A 83 -6.04 -5.83 -23.78
N ARG A 84 -6.56 -4.67 -23.35
CA ARG A 84 -8.01 -4.40 -23.22
C ARG A 84 -8.71 -4.09 -24.55
N THR A 85 -8.00 -3.77 -25.64
CA THR A 85 -8.67 -3.41 -26.90
C THR A 85 -9.26 -4.61 -27.65
N HIS A 86 -8.98 -5.84 -27.20
CA HIS A 86 -9.47 -7.11 -27.76
C HIS A 86 -9.34 -7.15 -29.29
N ILE A 87 -8.18 -6.76 -29.80
CA ILE A 87 -7.93 -6.82 -31.23
C ILE A 87 -7.55 -8.26 -31.55
N ASP A 88 -8.43 -8.97 -32.24
CA ASP A 88 -8.20 -10.36 -32.67
C ASP A 88 -6.81 -10.53 -33.32
N ILE A 89 -6.35 -9.50 -34.02
CA ILE A 89 -5.07 -9.44 -34.71
C ILE A 89 -3.87 -9.73 -33.78
N LEU A 90 -3.90 -9.27 -32.52
CA LEU A 90 -2.82 -9.55 -31.55
C LEU A 90 -2.91 -10.96 -30.94
N HIS A 91 -4.10 -11.56 -30.99
CA HIS A 91 -4.40 -12.87 -30.42
C HIS A 91 -4.30 -14.01 -31.44
N LEU A 92 -4.39 -13.70 -32.74
CA LEU A 92 -4.24 -14.65 -33.85
C LEU A 92 -2.79 -14.83 -34.30
N ASP A 93 -1.89 -13.89 -33.95
CA ASP A 93 -0.46 -13.98 -34.28
C ASP A 93 0.34 -14.68 -33.17
N PRO A 94 0.94 -15.85 -33.44
CA PRO A 94 1.73 -16.59 -32.45
C PRO A 94 2.88 -15.77 -31.85
N ARG A 95 3.53 -14.91 -32.65
CA ARG A 95 4.67 -14.09 -32.19
C ARG A 95 4.23 -13.03 -31.19
N SER A 96 3.17 -12.29 -31.50
CA SER A 96 2.57 -11.31 -30.59
C SER A 96 2.08 -11.95 -29.30
N VAL A 97 1.38 -13.10 -29.38
CA VAL A 97 0.91 -13.84 -28.20
C VAL A 97 2.07 -14.25 -27.30
N SER A 98 3.14 -14.81 -27.88
CA SER A 98 4.34 -15.20 -27.12
C SER A 98 5.00 -14.01 -26.44
N ALA A 99 5.19 -12.90 -27.16
CA ALA A 99 5.78 -11.67 -26.63
C ALA A 99 4.94 -11.08 -25.48
N MET A 100 3.61 -11.05 -25.63
CA MET A 100 2.69 -10.62 -24.59
C MET A 100 2.79 -11.52 -23.35
N LYS A 101 2.73 -12.85 -23.50
CA LYS A 101 2.89 -13.81 -22.39
C LYS A 101 4.22 -13.65 -21.66
N GLY A 102 5.31 -13.49 -22.40
CA GLY A 102 6.65 -13.27 -21.83
C GLY A 102 6.73 -11.97 -21.01
N PHE A 103 6.11 -10.89 -21.52
CA PHE A 103 6.04 -9.62 -20.80
C PHE A 103 5.19 -9.72 -19.53
N GLU A 104 4.06 -10.42 -19.55
CA GLU A 104 3.23 -10.63 -18.34
C GLU A 104 3.95 -11.43 -17.27
N LYS A 105 4.67 -12.49 -17.64
CA LYS A 105 5.51 -13.25 -16.70
C LYS A 105 6.52 -12.34 -16.01
N LYS A 106 7.19 -11.45 -16.76
CA LYS A 106 8.12 -10.45 -16.19
C LYS A 106 7.43 -9.49 -15.22
N LEU A 107 6.26 -8.97 -15.59
CA LEU A 107 5.49 -8.06 -14.73
C LEU A 107 5.03 -8.73 -13.42
N ASN A 108 4.56 -9.98 -13.50
CA ASN A 108 4.12 -10.74 -12.33
C ASN A 108 5.30 -11.07 -11.40
N LYS A 109 6.46 -11.46 -11.95
CA LYS A 109 7.69 -11.66 -11.17
C LYS A 109 8.09 -10.40 -10.40
N ARG A 110 8.07 -9.23 -11.06
CA ARG A 110 8.37 -7.94 -10.42
C ARG A 110 7.39 -7.62 -9.29
N LYS A 111 6.08 -7.77 -9.53
CA LYS A 111 5.06 -7.57 -8.49
C LYS A 111 5.30 -8.46 -7.28
N ARG A 112 5.58 -9.76 -7.50
CA ARG A 112 5.88 -10.71 -6.42
C ARG A 112 7.09 -10.27 -5.58
N ILE A 113 8.19 -9.88 -6.22
CA ILE A 113 9.40 -9.39 -5.52
C ILE A 113 9.08 -8.14 -4.70
N THR A 114 8.37 -7.17 -5.29
CA THR A 114 7.98 -5.96 -4.55
C THR A 114 7.11 -6.28 -3.33
N THR A 115 6.16 -7.21 -3.45
CA THR A 115 5.33 -7.65 -2.32
C THR A 115 6.16 -8.36 -1.25
N GLN A 116 7.07 -9.26 -1.63
CA GLN A 116 7.95 -9.96 -0.69
C GLN A 116 8.86 -8.98 0.06
N ASN A 117 9.48 -8.02 -0.63
CA ASN A 117 10.33 -7.01 0.00
C ASN A 117 9.54 -6.12 0.97
N LYS A 118 8.31 -5.74 0.62
CA LYS A 118 7.44 -4.99 1.53
C LYS A 118 7.12 -5.79 2.80
N LEU A 119 6.74 -7.07 2.66
CA LEU A 119 6.45 -7.94 3.80
C LEU A 119 7.68 -8.15 4.69
N ALA A 120 8.86 -8.35 4.09
CA ALA A 120 10.12 -8.49 4.83
C ALA A 120 10.44 -7.23 5.62
N LYS A 121 10.32 -6.04 5.00
CA LYS A 121 10.51 -4.75 5.68
C LYS A 121 9.54 -4.58 6.84
N THR A 122 8.25 -4.82 6.64
CA THR A 122 7.25 -4.72 7.73
C THR A 122 7.54 -5.68 8.89
N ARG A 123 8.01 -6.90 8.61
CA ARG A 123 8.44 -7.84 9.65
C ARG A 123 9.67 -7.33 10.41
N ALA A 124 10.67 -6.82 9.71
CA ALA A 124 11.87 -6.25 10.31
C ALA A 124 11.54 -5.03 11.19
N ASP A 125 10.71 -4.11 10.69
CA ASP A 125 10.25 -2.93 11.45
C ASP A 125 9.48 -3.34 12.71
N LYS A 126 8.59 -4.34 12.59
CA LYS A 126 7.84 -4.90 13.73
C LYS A 126 8.76 -5.58 14.75
N GLN A 127 9.77 -6.32 14.30
CA GLN A 127 10.75 -6.94 15.18
C GLN A 127 11.62 -5.91 15.90
N ALA A 128 12.09 -4.88 15.20
CA ALA A 128 12.85 -3.78 15.77
C ALA A 128 12.03 -3.05 16.85
N TYR A 129 10.75 -2.79 16.58
CA TYR A 129 9.82 -2.23 17.56
C TYR A 129 9.68 -3.09 18.82
N TYR A 130 9.51 -4.41 18.70
CA TYR A 130 9.44 -5.29 19.86
C TYR A 130 10.75 -5.40 20.63
N ASN A 131 11.89 -5.45 19.93
CA ASN A 131 13.21 -5.42 20.57
C ASN A 131 13.38 -4.11 21.36
N PHE A 132 12.93 -2.98 20.79
CA PHE A 132 12.93 -1.69 21.46
C PHE A 132 12.01 -1.69 22.69
N LEU A 133 10.81 -2.24 22.61
CA LEU A 133 9.88 -2.37 23.75
C LEU A 133 10.42 -3.25 24.89
N ARG A 134 11.12 -4.33 24.56
CA ARG A 134 11.62 -5.31 25.54
C ARG A 134 12.86 -4.84 26.29
N SER A 135 13.59 -3.85 25.77
CA SER A 135 14.77 -3.30 26.42
C SER A 135 14.38 -2.38 27.58
N SER A 136 14.68 -2.80 28.81
CA SER A 136 14.46 -1.97 30.02
C SER A 136 15.18 -0.63 29.97
N LYS A 137 16.31 -0.54 29.25
CA LYS A 137 17.09 0.69 29.02
C LYS A 137 16.29 1.78 28.29
N ASN A 138 15.33 1.39 27.43
CA ASN A 138 14.59 2.37 26.63
C ASN A 138 13.55 3.10 27.48
N LEU A 139 13.04 2.44 28.50
CA LEU A 139 12.05 2.99 29.42
C LEU A 139 12.66 3.60 30.67
N SER A 140 13.89 3.23 31.03
CA SER A 140 14.56 3.85 32.16
C SER A 140 14.72 5.36 31.94
N GLY A 141 14.50 6.13 33.00
CA GLY A 141 14.60 7.58 33.02
C GLY A 141 13.34 8.25 33.55
N ASN A 142 13.37 9.58 33.50
CA ASN A 142 12.28 10.44 33.94
C ASN A 142 11.41 10.84 32.75
N TRP A 143 10.12 10.60 32.87
CA TRP A 143 9.11 10.92 31.86
C TRP A 143 8.14 11.94 32.42
N LYS A 144 7.82 12.99 31.67
CA LYS A 144 6.81 14.00 32.05
C LYS A 144 5.80 14.21 30.94
N GLY A 145 4.55 14.48 31.30
CA GLY A 145 3.53 14.81 30.33
C GLY A 145 2.16 14.94 30.96
N LYS A 146 1.12 14.59 30.21
CA LYS A 146 -0.28 14.79 30.64
C LYS A 146 -1.17 13.65 30.17
N SER A 147 -2.22 13.38 30.94
CA SER A 147 -3.35 12.57 30.49
C SER A 147 -4.25 13.36 29.53
N ASN A 148 -5.14 12.68 28.83
CA ASN A 148 -6.23 13.29 28.06
C ASN A 148 -7.26 14.01 28.95
N THR A 149 -7.29 13.73 30.26
CA THR A 149 -8.11 14.46 31.24
C THR A 149 -7.47 15.77 31.70
N GLY A 150 -6.25 16.09 31.22
CA GLY A 150 -5.53 17.33 31.52
C GLY A 150 -4.66 17.26 32.78
N GLU A 151 -4.62 16.13 33.47
CA GLU A 151 -3.83 15.92 34.67
C GLU A 151 -2.35 15.79 34.32
N SER A 152 -1.50 16.51 35.06
CA SER A 152 -0.05 16.43 34.87
C SER A 152 0.46 15.13 35.46
N MET A 153 1.28 14.42 34.67
CA MET A 153 1.82 13.13 35.06
C MET A 153 3.34 13.09 34.92
N THR A 154 4.00 12.48 35.90
CA THR A 154 5.41 12.12 35.79
C THR A 154 5.62 10.65 36.11
N ALA A 155 6.44 9.97 35.33
CA ALA A 155 6.80 8.58 35.55
C ALA A 155 8.34 8.47 35.63
N SER A 156 8.86 7.98 36.75
CA SER A 156 10.29 7.70 36.90
C SER A 156 10.49 6.19 36.95
N MET A 157 11.20 5.66 35.95
CA MET A 157 11.45 4.23 35.79
C MET A 157 12.94 3.95 36.04
N HIS A 158 13.24 3.17 37.09
CA HIS A 158 14.60 2.80 37.47
C HIS A 158 14.67 1.30 37.74
N GLY A 159 15.41 0.57 36.90
CA GLY A 159 15.47 -0.90 36.99
C GLY A 159 14.08 -1.52 36.81
N ASN A 160 13.56 -2.16 37.86
CA ASN A 160 12.21 -2.74 37.89
C ASN A 160 11.22 -1.90 38.73
N ILE A 161 11.61 -0.71 39.19
CA ILE A 161 10.79 0.16 40.03
C ILE A 161 10.20 1.28 39.19
N LEU A 162 8.91 1.54 39.38
CA LEU A 162 8.18 2.66 38.77
C LEU A 162 7.60 3.55 39.87
N TYR A 163 7.89 4.85 39.75
CA TYR A 163 7.23 5.92 40.47
C TYR A 163 6.29 6.65 39.51
N LEU A 164 5.00 6.67 39.81
CA LEU A 164 3.99 7.33 38.99
C LEU A 164 3.32 8.44 39.80
N ASN A 165 3.49 9.68 39.36
CA ASN A 165 2.94 10.86 40.00
C ASN A 165 1.79 11.42 39.17
N TYR A 166 0.66 11.67 39.82
CA TYR A 166 -0.50 12.38 39.30
C TYR A 166 -0.66 13.70 40.05
N SER A 167 -0.74 14.81 39.32
CA SER A 167 -1.04 16.12 39.88
C SER A 167 -2.34 16.67 39.29
N SER A 168 -3.33 16.90 40.16
CA SER A 168 -4.67 17.35 39.80
C SER A 168 -5.17 18.36 40.84
N LYS A 169 -5.53 19.59 40.41
CA LYS A 169 -6.20 20.63 41.21
C LYS A 169 -5.72 20.72 42.68
N LYS A 170 -4.40 20.86 42.90
CA LYS A 170 -3.69 20.95 44.21
C LYS A 170 -3.52 19.65 45.01
N ILE A 171 -3.80 18.49 44.43
CA ILE A 171 -3.57 17.18 45.03
C ILE A 171 -2.49 16.45 44.22
N ILE A 172 -1.48 15.95 44.92
CA ILE A 172 -0.40 15.15 44.35
C ILE A 172 -0.57 13.72 44.85
N THR A 173 -0.68 12.75 43.95
CA THR A 173 -0.73 11.33 44.29
C THR A 173 0.46 10.61 43.66
N VAL A 174 1.31 10.01 44.49
CA VAL A 174 2.46 9.23 44.04
C VAL A 174 2.21 7.75 44.33
N PHE A 175 2.29 6.93 43.30
CA PHE A 175 2.31 5.48 43.39
C PHE A 175 3.73 4.97 43.22
N LYS A 176 4.15 4.07 44.10
CA LYS A 176 5.43 3.37 44.00
C LYS A 176 5.17 1.87 43.94
N GLY A 177 5.91 1.19 43.09
CA GLY A 177 5.85 -0.26 43.00
C GLY A 177 6.78 -0.83 41.92
N LYS A 178 6.59 -2.10 41.61
CA LYS A 178 7.37 -2.82 40.60
C LYS A 178 6.65 -2.84 39.27
N TYR A 179 7.37 -2.80 38.16
CA TYR A 179 6.79 -2.93 36.83
C TYR A 179 7.47 -4.01 35.99
N LYS A 180 6.71 -4.59 35.07
CA LYS A 180 7.20 -5.56 34.08
C LYS A 180 6.52 -5.30 32.74
N ILE A 181 7.29 -5.44 31.66
CA ILE A 181 6.74 -5.43 30.31
C ILE A 181 6.48 -6.83 29.81
N SER A 182 5.27 -7.03 29.30
CA SER A 182 4.91 -8.21 28.54
C SER A 182 4.21 -7.77 27.27
N HIS A 183 4.79 -8.11 26.12
CA HIS A 183 4.30 -7.68 24.80
C HIS A 183 4.17 -6.15 24.72
N ASN A 184 2.94 -5.65 24.56
CA ASN A 184 2.62 -4.22 24.47
C ASN A 184 2.04 -3.69 25.79
N ASN A 185 2.20 -4.41 26.89
CA ASN A 185 1.62 -4.05 28.17
C ASN A 185 2.70 -3.77 29.20
N LEU A 186 2.55 -2.64 29.90
CA LEU A 186 3.28 -2.32 31.12
C LEU A 186 2.39 -2.72 32.30
N ASN A 187 2.79 -3.78 32.99
CA ASN A 187 2.13 -4.24 34.21
C ASN A 187 2.79 -3.55 35.40
N PHE A 188 2.04 -2.72 36.12
CA PHE A 188 2.51 -1.98 37.28
C PHE A 188 1.85 -2.53 38.56
N TYR A 189 2.64 -3.14 39.43
CA TYR A 189 2.24 -3.68 40.72
C TYR A 189 2.54 -2.64 41.79
N ILE A 190 1.51 -1.99 42.29
CA ILE A 190 1.63 -0.86 43.22
C ILE A 190 1.66 -1.41 44.65
N GLU A 191 2.66 -0.98 45.42
CA GLU A 191 2.90 -1.40 46.81
C GLU A 191 2.64 -0.25 47.80
N HIS A 192 2.85 0.99 47.34
CA HIS A 192 2.68 2.19 48.16
C HIS A 192 1.94 3.29 47.42
N ARG A 193 1.11 4.03 48.16
CA ARG A 193 0.47 5.26 47.72
C ARG A 193 0.77 6.37 48.72
N LYS A 194 1.35 7.47 48.23
CA LYS A 194 1.45 8.74 48.94
C LYS A 194 0.45 9.72 48.35
N ARG A 195 -0.33 10.40 49.18
CA ARG A 195 -1.21 11.50 48.76
C ARG A 195 -0.83 12.75 49.55
N THR A 196 -0.59 13.84 48.84
CA THR A 196 -0.30 15.17 49.41
C THR A 196 -1.43 16.13 49.06
N LYS A 197 -1.97 16.84 50.05
CA LYS A 197 -2.98 17.90 49.89
C LYS A 197 -2.69 18.99 50.92
N ALA A 198 -2.50 20.24 50.48
CA ALA A 198 -2.28 21.40 51.36
C ALA A 198 -1.25 21.08 52.49
N ASP A 199 -0.03 20.73 52.08
CA ASP A 199 1.13 20.37 52.92
C ASP A 199 1.02 19.12 53.81
N ILE A 200 -0.15 18.50 53.90
CA ILE A 200 -0.32 17.22 54.60
C ILE A 200 -0.02 16.07 53.65
N SER A 201 0.86 15.14 54.07
CA SER A 201 1.19 13.94 53.29
C SER A 201 0.86 12.66 54.05
N HIS A 202 0.07 11.79 53.42
CA HIS A 202 -0.27 10.47 53.97
C HIS A 202 0.33 9.36 53.10
N ILE A 203 1.07 8.44 53.72
CA ILE A 203 1.62 7.25 53.08
C ILE A 203 0.86 6.03 53.57
N LYS A 204 0.27 5.25 52.64
CA LYS A 204 -0.41 3.99 52.94
C LYS A 204 0.20 2.86 52.12
N LYS A 205 0.39 1.69 52.73
CA LYS A 205 0.60 0.43 52.00
C LYS A 205 -0.69 0.08 51.26
N VAL A 206 -0.59 -0.22 49.98
CA VAL A 206 -1.72 -0.60 49.12
C VAL A 206 -1.25 -1.69 48.16
N HIS A 207 -2.10 -2.66 47.82
CA HIS A 207 -1.71 -3.75 46.92
C HIS A 207 -2.75 -3.89 45.80
N PHE A 208 -2.43 -3.33 44.63
CA PHE A 208 -3.22 -3.53 43.41
C PHE A 208 -2.36 -3.35 42.15
N SER A 209 -2.81 -3.89 41.02
CA SER A 209 -2.11 -3.80 39.74
C SER A 209 -2.83 -2.89 38.75
N ARG A 210 -2.08 -2.17 37.93
CA ARG A 210 -2.56 -1.47 36.73
C ARG A 210 -1.87 -2.01 35.49
N ILE A 211 -2.64 -2.34 34.46
CA ILE A 211 -2.12 -2.82 33.17
C ILE A 211 -2.30 -1.70 32.16
N TYR A 212 -1.19 -1.15 31.69
CA TYR A 212 -1.17 -0.09 30.70
C TYR A 212 -0.85 -0.64 29.32
N SER A 213 -1.68 -0.35 28.32
CA SER A 213 -1.38 -0.64 26.91
C SER A 213 -0.45 0.42 26.35
N ILE A 214 0.76 0.03 25.94
CA ILE A 214 1.72 0.89 25.28
C ILE A 214 1.27 1.09 23.83
N LYS A 215 0.83 2.31 23.51
CA LYS A 215 0.38 2.69 22.16
C LYS A 215 1.51 3.15 21.26
N LYS A 216 2.50 3.83 21.85
CA LYS A 216 3.67 4.33 21.16
C LYS A 216 4.82 4.38 22.13
N ILE A 217 6.00 3.97 21.67
CA ILE A 217 7.25 4.20 22.37
C ILE A 217 8.31 4.60 21.35
N THR A 218 9.11 5.60 21.69
CA THR A 218 10.34 5.98 21.01
C THR A 218 11.36 6.35 22.07
N GLU A 219 12.57 6.72 21.68
CA GLU A 219 13.62 7.20 22.59
C GLU A 219 13.14 8.37 23.49
N ASN A 220 12.30 9.25 22.94
CA ASN A 220 11.88 10.49 23.60
C ASN A 220 10.39 10.56 23.93
N SER A 221 9.58 9.59 23.49
CA SER A 221 8.12 9.64 23.68
C SER A 221 7.54 8.30 24.11
N LEU A 222 6.61 8.33 25.07
CA LEU A 222 5.89 7.17 25.55
C LEU A 222 4.42 7.53 25.66
N THR A 223 3.57 6.78 24.95
CA THR A 223 2.12 6.89 25.05
C THR A 223 1.58 5.59 25.61
N ILE A 224 0.94 5.66 26.77
CA ILE A 224 0.30 4.52 27.44
C ILE A 224 -1.18 4.79 27.64
N GLN A 225 -1.99 3.73 27.65
CA GLN A 225 -3.43 3.80 27.88
C GLN A 225 -3.81 2.91 29.06
N TYR A 226 -4.64 3.42 29.96
CA TYR A 226 -5.28 2.66 31.03
C TYR A 226 -6.78 2.92 31.00
N LYS A 227 -7.58 1.89 30.71
CA LYS A 227 -9.02 2.05 30.42
C LYS A 227 -9.21 3.14 29.34
N ASP A 228 -9.99 4.18 29.61
CA ASP A 228 -10.24 5.29 28.68
C ASP A 228 -9.22 6.45 28.79
N GLU A 229 -8.29 6.36 29.74
CA GLU A 229 -7.26 7.37 29.97
C GLU A 229 -6.07 7.14 29.03
N ILE A 230 -5.73 8.16 28.24
CA ILE A 230 -4.54 8.17 27.38
C ILE A 230 -3.50 9.13 27.97
N ILE A 231 -2.35 8.59 28.33
CA ILE A 231 -1.25 9.34 28.94
C ILE A 231 -0.14 9.47 27.91
N ARG A 232 0.26 10.72 27.63
CA ARG A 232 1.36 11.06 26.73
C ARG A 232 2.50 11.62 27.55
N LEU A 233 3.66 10.97 27.46
CA LEU A 233 4.85 11.31 28.21
C LEU A 233 6.03 11.58 27.26
N GLN A 234 6.88 12.51 27.65
CA GLN A 234 8.14 12.84 27.00
C GLN A 234 9.29 12.57 27.97
N LYS A 235 10.37 11.97 27.46
CA LYS A 235 11.57 11.71 28.25
C LYS A 235 12.26 13.05 28.54
N GLN A 236 12.62 13.27 29.80
CA GLN A 236 13.44 14.41 30.19
C GLN A 236 14.88 14.11 29.77
N LYS A 237 15.55 15.08 29.14
CA LYS A 237 17.01 15.02 28.98
C LYS A 237 17.61 15.35 30.34
N ASP A 238 18.49 14.46 30.80
CA ASP A 238 19.38 14.76 31.93
C ASP A 238 20.44 15.78 31.50
#